data_AF-A0A3L8BAR8-F1
#
_entry.id   AF-A0A3L8BAR8-F1
#
_cell.length_a   1.000
_cell.length_b   1.000
_cell.length_c   1.000
_cell.angle_alpha   90.00
_cell.angle_beta   90.00
_cell.angle_gamma   90.00
#
_symmetry.space_group_name_H-M   'P 1'
#
loop_
_entity.id
_entity.type
_entity.pdbx_description
1 polymer ?
#
loop_
_entity_poly.entity_id
_entity_poly.type
_entity_poly.pdbx_seq_one_letter_code
_entity_poly.pdbx_strand_id
1 'polypeptide(L)' 'MIGNGFPYGRTGYVILEEGEINPSTLQLDVRHYLVVRPNGEQVSGSFSFPEAQQFIREEESKGK' A
#
# COMPACT_ATOMS: atom_id res chain seq x y z
N MET A 1 -4.00 -10.01 6.72
CA MET A 1 -4.62 -10.50 5.46
C MET A 1 -4.52 -9.39 4.44
N ILE A 2 -4.12 -9.71 3.21
CA ILE A 2 -4.09 -8.71 2.13
C ILE A 2 -5.48 -8.63 1.49
N GLY A 3 -6.03 -7.41 1.45
CA GLY A 3 -7.30 -7.10 0.82
C GLY A 3 -7.13 -6.78 -0.65
N ASN A 4 -7.26 -5.50 -0.98
CA ASN A 4 -7.08 -5.00 -2.34
C ASN A 4 -5.66 -4.45 -2.56
N GLY A 5 -5.27 -4.44 -3.84
CA GLY A 5 -4.07 -3.77 -4.32
C GLY A 5 -4.42 -2.66 -5.30
N PHE A 6 -3.89 -1.47 -5.07
CA PHE A 6 -4.09 -0.29 -5.89
C PHE A 6 -2.80 0.08 -6.61
N PRO A 7 -2.72 -0.02 -7.94
CA PRO A 7 -1.58 0.51 -8.67
C PRO A 7 -1.55 2.04 -8.50
N TYR A 8 -0.38 2.59 -8.20
CA TYR A 8 -0.22 4.01 -7.92
C TYR A 8 1.10 4.57 -8.48
N GLY A 9 1.06 5.82 -8.92
CA GLY A 9 2.19 6.48 -9.58
C GLY A 9 2.32 6.12 -11.06
N ARG A 10 3.51 6.30 -11.61
CA ARG A 10 3.86 6.06 -13.03
C ARG A 10 4.88 4.94 -13.20
N THR A 11 5.58 4.56 -12.14
CA THR A 11 6.70 3.62 -12.17
C THR A 11 6.31 2.20 -11.75
N GLY A 12 5.04 1.93 -11.44
CA GLY A 12 4.52 0.59 -11.17
C GLY A 12 4.51 0.20 -9.69
N TYR A 13 4.43 1.17 -8.78
CA TYR A 13 4.21 0.89 -7.36
C TYR A 13 2.77 0.41 -7.13
N VAL A 14 2.59 -0.39 -6.08
CA VAL A 14 1.28 -0.88 -5.66
C VAL A 14 1.09 -0.62 -4.17
N ILE A 15 -0.06 -0.06 -3.80
CA ILE A 15 -0.48 0.11 -2.41
C ILE A 15 -1.40 -1.06 -2.06
N LEU A 16 -1.06 -1.84 -1.04
CA LEU A 16 -1.86 -2.98 -0.58
C LEU A 16 -2.58 -2.63 0.71
N GLU A 17 -3.84 -3.05 0.82
CA GLU A 17 -4.56 -3.06 2.09
C GLU A 17 -4.12 -4.24 2.93
N GLU A 18 -3.72 -3.98 4.18
CA GLU A 18 -3.52 -5.03 5.18
C GLU A 18 -4.46 -4.83 6.36
N GLY A 19 -5.15 -5.91 6.71
CA GLY A 19 -6.12 -5.89 7.79
C GLY A 19 -6.47 -7.27 8.31
N GLU A 20 -7.53 -7.29 9.11
CA GLU A 20 -8.12 -8.50 9.67
C GLU A 20 -9.56 -8.65 9.18
N ILE A 21 -10.01 -9.88 8.98
CA ILE A 21 -11.43 -10.12 8.67
C ILE A 21 -12.22 -9.98 9.96
N ASN A 22 -13.24 -9.13 9.93
CA ASN A 22 -14.22 -9.03 10.97
C ASN A 22 -15.10 -10.28 10.95
N PRO A 23 -15.11 -11.13 11.99
CA PRO A 23 -15.88 -12.37 11.97
C PRO A 23 -17.39 -12.14 12.03
N SER A 24 -17.84 -10.94 12.44
CA SER A 24 -19.27 -10.62 12.56
C SER A 24 -19.86 -10.09 11.25
N THR A 25 -19.09 -9.30 10.49
CA THR A 25 -19.54 -8.71 9.22
C THR A 25 -18.98 -9.43 7.99
N LEU A 26 -17.97 -10.29 8.18
CA LEU A 26 -17.18 -10.95 7.14
C LEU A 26 -16.47 -9.98 6.18
N GLN A 27 -16.36 -8.71 6.57
CA GLN A 27 -15.65 -7.68 5.83
C GLN A 27 -14.20 -7.57 6.31
N LEU A 28 -13.34 -7.04 5.45
CA LEU A 28 -11.97 -6.71 5.82
C LEU A 28 -11.94 -5.37 6.54
N ASP A 29 -11.53 -5.38 7.80
CA ASP A 29 -11.20 -4.18 8.56
C ASP A 29 -9.74 -3.81 8.23
N VAL A 30 -9.58 -2.83 7.33
CA VAL A 30 -8.27 -2.32 6.92
C VAL A 30 -7.60 -1.63 8.10
N ARG A 31 -6.44 -2.13 8.52
CA ARG A 31 -5.66 -1.53 9.61
C ARG A 31 -4.65 -0.52 9.12
N HIS A 32 -3.97 -0.87 8.03
CA HIS A 32 -2.95 -0.02 7.43
C HIS A 32 -2.72 -0.45 5.98
N TYR A 33 -1.84 0.28 5.32
CA TYR A 33 -1.47 0.08 3.94
C TYR A 33 0.02 -0.24 3.85
N LEU A 34 0.36 -1.09 2.89
CA LEU A 34 1.73 -1.44 2.55
C LEU A 34 2.05 -0.87 1.18
N VAL A 35 3.30 -0.50 0.96
CA VAL A 35 3.77 -0.07 -0.36
C VAL A 35 4.65 -1.17 -0.91
N VAL A 36 4.38 -1.60 -2.14
CA VAL A 36 5.19 -2.55 -2.90
C VAL A 36 5.83 -1.80 -4.06
N ARG A 37 7.14 -1.95 -4.17
CA ARG A 37 7.97 -1.38 -5.23
C ARG A 37 7.74 -2.12 -6.55
N PRO A 38 8.10 -1.52 -7.70
CA PRO A 38 7.96 -2.16 -9.01
C PRO A 38 8.74 -3.48 -9.16
N ASN A 39 9.79 -3.68 -8.36
CA ASN A 39 10.57 -4.91 -8.30
C ASN A 39 9.89 -6.02 -7.47
N GLY A 40 8.70 -5.77 -6.92
CA GLY A 40 7.97 -6.71 -6.05
C GLY A 40 8.38 -6.68 -4.58
N GLU A 41 9.34 -5.82 -4.20
CA GLU A 41 9.79 -5.69 -2.82
C GLU A 41 8.82 -4.82 -2.01
N GLN A 42 8.40 -5.30 -0.85
CA GLN A 42 7.62 -4.50 0.09
C GLN A 42 8.52 -3.48 0.81
N VAL A 43 8.09 -2.22 0.83
CA VAL A 43 8.71 -1.18 1.63
C VAL A 43 8.43 -1.46 3.11
N SER A 44 9.47 -1.40 3.93
CA SER A 44 9.34 -1.60 5.38
C SER A 44 8.48 -0.50 6.01
N GLY A 45 7.54 -0.93 6.85
CA GLY A 45 6.64 -0.06 7.59
C GLY A 45 5.17 -0.26 7.22
N SER A 46 4.32 0.38 8.00
CA SER A 46 2.88 0.44 7.80
C SER A 46 2.52 1.90 7.55
N PHE A 47 1.72 2.15 6.53
CA PHE A 47 1.36 3.50 6.10
C PHE A 47 -0.15 3.70 6.25
N SER A 48 -0.59 4.94 6.45
CA SER A 48 -1.93 5.33 6.01
C SER A 48 -1.97 5.47 4.49
N PHE A 49 -3.17 5.44 3.89
CA PHE A 49 -3.30 5.57 2.43
C PHE A 49 -2.68 6.88 1.89
N PRO A 50 -2.91 8.06 2.51
CA PRO A 50 -2.27 9.30 2.06
C PRO A 50 -0.76 9.28 2.21
N GLU A 51 -0.23 8.69 3.29
CA GLU A 51 1.22 8.56 3.50
C GLU A 51 1.85 7.65 2.45
N ALA A 52 1.22 6.53 2.11
CA ALA A 52 1.67 5.65 1.03
C ALA A 52 1.75 6.39 -0.31
N GLN A 53 0.72 7.17 -0.63
CA GLN A 53 0.69 7.99 -1.85
C GLN A 53 1.75 9.09 -1.86
N GLN A 54 2.04 9.69 -0.70
CA GLN A 54 3.07 10.70 -0.56
C GLN A 54 4.46 10.07 -0.72
N PHE A 55 4.73 8.97 -0.03
CA PHE A 55 5.98 8.22 -0.12
C PHE A 55 6.31 7.87 -1.58
N ILE A 56 5.35 7.30 -2.32
CA ILE A 56 5.57 6.95 -3.74
C ILE A 56 5.88 8.20 -4.57
N ARG A 57 5.17 9.30 -4.36
CA ARG A 57 5.43 10.56 -5.07
C ARG A 57 6.84 11.11 -4.80
N GLU A 58 7.31 11.02 -3.57
CA GLU A 58 8.64 11.46 -3.19
C GLU A 58 9.72 10.57 -3.83
N GLU A 59 9.55 9.25 -3.78
CA GLU A 59 10.48 8.30 -4.41
C GLU A 59 10.53 8.48 -5.94
N GLU A 60 9.38 8.67 -6.60
CA GLU A 60 9.34 8.96 -8.04
C GLU A 60 9.99 10.29 -8.40
N SER A 61 9.95 11.27 -7.48
CA SER A 61 10.59 12.57 -7.70
C SER A 61 12.11 12.51 -7.52
N LYS A 62 12.61 11.63 -6.65
CA LYS A 62 14.06 11.40 -6.44
C LYS A 62 14.68 10.50 -7.51
N GLY A 63 13.90 9.63 -8.13
CA GLY A 63 14.35 8.76 -9.23
C GLY A 63 14.44 9.44 -10.60
N LYS A 64 14.31 10.77 -10.66
CA LYS A 64 14.57 11.61 -11.85
C LYS A 64 15.96 12.20 -11.79
#